data_AF-A0A965IDM4-F1
#
_entry.id   AF-A0A965IDM4-F1
#
_cell.length_a   1.000
_cell.length_b   1.000
_cell.length_c   1.000
_cell.angle_alpha   90.00
_cell.angle_beta   90.00
_cell.angle_gamma   90.00
#
_symmetry.space_group_name_H-M   'P 1'
#
loop_
_entity.id
_entity.type
_entity.pdbx_description
1 polymer ?
#
loop_
_entity_poly.entity_id
_entity_poly.type
_entity_poly.pdbx_seq_one_letter_code
_entity_poly.pdbx_strand_id
1 'polypeptide(L)'
;MARKEHPQSRGMASRSANKVSTITPQKKSSAARRLGRPETRTMTLKQWADVPDAPVQRDTAKHWNKAKKYLSKLREAHRTVHMAVTEDGKEFKLDAHTRTYGWMNGLTDAVPDYVTVKITYVKDEQEVIEEYYTYDSGGQTKDAADQLYSAFKQFNISYESSFFAGCKGIVAAMKEALREIHRLYEIPNAPPNIQHVSVATCVEYFQEQLRALDSIMPTKARFSGPPTAAFLLAHFKYTELGKNVDDVVEFFRRHQHDEGVKNGKTHDAVYEVTKIMAKKGGGGANQRYERLAKILGCVERFISPGGRTGSWTNAAKVDMENYLLDEHALLVKKTQRPGQAKKFTR
;
A
#
# COMPACT_ATOMS: atom_id res chain seq x y z
N MET A 1 -82.41 -30.13 -1.93
CA MET A 1 -80.97 -30.42 -1.96
C MET A 1 -80.68 -31.51 -0.94
N ALA A 2 -80.33 -32.70 -1.42
CA ALA A 2 -80.20 -33.91 -0.61
C ALA A 2 -78.85 -33.95 0.13
N ARG A 3 -78.84 -34.32 1.42
CA ARG A 3 -77.66 -34.85 2.12
C ARG A 3 -77.99 -36.24 2.64
N LYS A 4 -77.39 -37.25 2.01
CA LYS A 4 -77.39 -38.66 2.40
C LYS A 4 -76.25 -38.94 3.40
N GLU A 5 -76.47 -40.02 4.13
CA GLU A 5 -75.78 -40.55 5.28
C GLU A 5 -74.40 -41.22 4.98
N HIS A 6 -73.69 -41.51 6.08
CA HIS A 6 -72.56 -42.44 6.36
C HIS A 6 -72.39 -43.70 5.47
N PRO A 7 -71.24 -44.45 5.44
CA PRO A 7 -70.46 -44.90 6.62
C PRO A 7 -68.94 -45.20 6.46
N GLN A 8 -68.36 -45.71 7.55
CA GLN A 8 -67.00 -46.19 7.83
C GLN A 8 -66.42 -47.25 6.86
N SER A 9 -65.09 -47.26 6.68
CA SER A 9 -64.29 -48.48 6.46
C SER A 9 -62.84 -48.24 6.95
N ARG A 10 -62.39 -48.95 8.00
CA ARG A 10 -61.56 -50.18 8.01
C ARG A 10 -60.12 -49.99 7.51
N GLY A 11 -59.19 -50.23 8.44
CA GLY A 11 -57.75 -50.07 8.27
C GLY A 11 -57.08 -51.12 7.40
N MET A 12 -55.84 -50.79 7.02
CA MET A 12 -54.83 -51.73 6.56
C MET A 12 -53.52 -51.40 7.25
N ALA A 13 -53.05 -52.35 8.06
CA ALA A 13 -51.70 -52.39 8.57
C ALA A 13 -50.74 -52.79 7.44
N SER A 14 -49.82 -51.91 7.05
CA SER A 14 -48.69 -52.26 6.21
C SER A 14 -47.49 -52.61 7.08
N ARG A 15 -47.15 -53.90 7.11
CA ARG A 15 -45.86 -54.39 7.60
C ARG A 15 -44.78 -53.99 6.59
N SER A 16 -44.02 -52.94 6.88
CA SER A 16 -42.81 -52.62 6.14
C SER A 16 -41.63 -53.35 6.78
N ALA A 17 -40.99 -54.22 5.99
CA ALA A 17 -39.83 -55.00 6.40
C ALA A 17 -38.63 -54.08 6.64
N ASN A 18 -38.11 -54.08 7.88
CA ASN A 18 -36.82 -53.51 8.22
C ASN A 18 -35.72 -54.28 7.48
N LYS A 19 -35.25 -53.71 6.37
CA LYS A 19 -34.03 -54.15 5.69
C LYS A 19 -32.85 -53.59 6.51
N VAL A 20 -32.29 -54.44 7.38
CA VAL A 20 -31.05 -54.16 8.10
C VAL A 20 -29.96 -53.96 7.04
N SER A 21 -29.63 -52.70 6.78
CA SER A 21 -28.47 -52.31 5.98
C SER A 21 -27.22 -52.64 6.79
N THR A 22 -26.51 -53.68 6.37
CA THR A 22 -25.18 -54.01 6.86
C THR A 22 -24.25 -52.86 6.49
N ILE A 23 -23.99 -51.99 7.47
CA ILE A 23 -22.98 -50.94 7.38
C ILE A 23 -21.62 -51.65 7.30
N THR A 24 -21.09 -51.77 6.08
CA THR A 24 -19.70 -52.18 5.85
C THR A 24 -18.81 -51.12 6.49
N PRO A 25 -17.95 -51.46 7.47
CA PRO A 25 -17.07 -50.49 8.09
C PRO A 25 -16.11 -49.96 7.02
N GLN A 26 -16.26 -48.69 6.64
CA GLN A 26 -15.27 -47.98 5.85
C GLN A 26 -13.93 -48.08 6.58
N LYS A 27 -12.95 -48.71 5.94
CA LYS A 27 -11.56 -48.75 6.40
C LYS A 27 -11.13 -47.32 6.71
N LYS A 28 -10.92 -47.02 8.00
CA LYS A 28 -10.21 -45.83 8.48
C LYS A 28 -8.78 -45.88 7.94
N SER A 29 -8.58 -45.54 6.67
CA SER A 29 -7.26 -45.50 6.06
C SER A 29 -6.56 -44.20 6.46
N SER A 30 -5.97 -44.24 7.65
CA SER A 30 -4.71 -43.57 8.03
C SER A 30 -4.42 -42.17 7.44
N ALA A 31 -5.21 -41.16 7.80
CA ALA A 31 -4.78 -39.75 7.67
C ALA A 31 -3.42 -39.53 8.36
N ALA A 32 -3.21 -40.15 9.52
CA ALA A 32 -1.95 -40.14 10.27
C ALA A 32 -0.71 -40.65 9.48
N ARG A 33 -0.90 -41.43 8.40
CA ARG A 33 0.23 -41.96 7.58
C ARG A 33 0.61 -41.04 6.41
N ARG A 34 -0.11 -39.93 6.21
CA ARG A 34 0.13 -38.97 5.10
C ARG A 34 0.79 -37.66 5.54
N LEU A 35 1.06 -37.49 6.83
CA LEU A 35 1.82 -36.35 7.36
C LEU A 35 3.20 -36.28 6.65
N GLY A 36 3.40 -35.26 5.82
CA GLY A 36 4.69 -34.93 5.21
C GLY A 36 4.82 -35.06 3.69
N ARG A 37 3.84 -35.62 2.96
CA ARG A 37 3.86 -35.60 1.48
C ARG A 37 2.90 -34.54 0.94
N PRO A 38 3.37 -33.55 0.15
CA PRO A 38 2.46 -32.61 -0.49
C PRO A 38 1.54 -33.36 -1.45
N GLU A 39 0.24 -33.32 -1.17
CA GLU A 39 -0.80 -33.89 -2.02
C GLU A 39 -1.44 -32.76 -2.83
N THR A 40 -1.77 -33.07 -4.08
CA THR A 40 -2.43 -32.12 -4.98
C THR A 40 -3.56 -32.82 -5.69
N ARG A 41 -4.71 -32.14 -5.76
CA ARG A 41 -5.94 -32.66 -6.37
C ARG A 41 -6.50 -31.64 -7.36
N THR A 42 -6.96 -32.09 -8.51
CA THR A 42 -7.76 -31.24 -9.41
C THR A 42 -9.23 -31.36 -9.02
N MET A 43 -9.91 -30.23 -8.83
CA MET A 43 -11.34 -30.17 -8.52
C MET A 43 -12.05 -29.28 -9.54
N THR A 44 -13.30 -29.60 -9.87
CA THR A 44 -14.14 -28.63 -10.58
C THR A 44 -14.38 -27.42 -9.69
N LEU A 45 -14.67 -26.26 -10.27
CA LEU A 45 -15.02 -25.08 -9.48
C LEU A 45 -16.20 -25.35 -8.53
N LYS A 46 -17.21 -26.10 -8.98
CA LYS A 46 -18.36 -26.47 -8.14
C LYS A 46 -17.93 -27.30 -6.92
N GLN A 47 -17.13 -28.35 -7.15
CA GLN A 47 -16.59 -29.16 -6.06
C GLN A 47 -15.78 -28.31 -5.07
N TRP A 48 -14.98 -27.38 -5.56
CA TRP A 48 -14.23 -26.47 -4.72
C TRP A 48 -15.14 -25.51 -3.93
N ALA A 49 -16.16 -24.93 -4.58
CA ALA A 49 -17.09 -24.03 -3.93
C ALA A 49 -17.85 -24.71 -2.78
N ASP A 50 -18.17 -25.99 -2.94
CA ASP A 50 -18.86 -26.84 -1.96
C ASP A 50 -18.00 -27.22 -0.74
N VAL A 51 -16.66 -27.06 -0.80
CA VAL A 51 -15.79 -27.27 0.37
C VAL A 51 -16.13 -26.23 1.46
N PRO A 52 -16.37 -26.63 2.71
CA PRO A 52 -16.61 -25.68 3.80
C PRO A 52 -15.49 -24.66 3.96
N ASP A 53 -15.84 -23.41 4.27
CA ASP A 53 -14.85 -22.39 4.61
C ASP A 53 -14.21 -22.69 5.98
N ALA A 54 -13.01 -22.17 6.25
CA ALA A 54 -12.41 -22.27 7.57
C ALA A 54 -13.32 -21.65 8.65
N PRO A 55 -13.26 -22.12 9.92
CA PRO A 55 -14.13 -21.64 11.00
C PRO A 55 -13.99 -20.15 11.29
N VAL A 56 -12.82 -19.59 10.97
CA VAL A 56 -12.56 -18.15 10.98
C VAL A 56 -12.47 -17.64 9.55
N GLN A 57 -13.18 -16.56 9.26
CA GLN A 57 -13.17 -15.95 7.94
C GLN A 57 -13.36 -14.44 8.01
N ARG A 58 -12.74 -13.72 7.07
CA ARG A 58 -13.04 -12.31 6.81
C ARG A 58 -14.35 -12.15 6.04
N ASP A 59 -14.93 -10.96 6.10
CA ASP A 59 -16.05 -10.56 5.24
C ASP A 59 -15.62 -10.59 3.76
N THR A 60 -15.93 -11.70 3.08
CA THR A 60 -15.51 -11.99 1.72
C THR A 60 -16.06 -10.97 0.71
N ALA A 61 -17.29 -10.50 0.88
CA ALA A 61 -17.91 -9.52 -0.01
C ALA A 61 -17.25 -8.13 0.13
N LYS A 62 -16.99 -7.69 1.36
CA LYS A 62 -16.25 -6.45 1.62
C LYS A 62 -14.82 -6.52 1.10
N HIS A 63 -14.16 -7.67 1.25
CA HIS A 63 -12.82 -7.89 0.69
C HIS A 63 -12.83 -7.90 -0.84
N TRP A 64 -13.83 -8.51 -1.48
CA TRP A 64 -13.99 -8.46 -2.94
C TRP A 64 -14.01 -7.03 -3.46
N ASN A 65 -14.80 -6.14 -2.83
CA ASN A 65 -14.89 -4.74 -3.26
C ASN A 65 -13.53 -4.01 -3.25
N LYS A 66 -12.63 -4.36 -2.35
CA LYS A 66 -11.25 -3.83 -2.29
C LYS A 66 -10.32 -4.52 -3.29
N ALA A 67 -10.55 -5.81 -3.53
CA ALA A 67 -9.67 -6.69 -4.30
C ALA A 67 -10.01 -6.76 -5.80
N LYS A 68 -11.22 -6.37 -6.19
CA LYS A 68 -11.74 -6.52 -7.56
C LYS A 68 -10.78 -5.99 -8.63
N LYS A 69 -10.05 -4.91 -8.36
CA LYS A 69 -9.09 -4.33 -9.31
C LYS A 69 -7.98 -5.29 -9.76
N TYR A 70 -7.66 -6.31 -8.97
CA TYR A 70 -6.63 -7.32 -9.30
C TYR A 70 -7.19 -8.74 -9.41
N LEU A 71 -8.35 -9.04 -8.82
CA LEU A 71 -8.99 -10.35 -8.90
C LEU A 71 -10.05 -10.48 -10.00
N SER A 72 -10.53 -9.38 -10.59
CA SER A 72 -11.54 -9.45 -11.67
C SER A 72 -11.01 -10.06 -12.96
N LYS A 73 -9.68 -10.10 -13.15
CA LYS A 73 -9.03 -10.75 -14.28
C LYS A 73 -8.47 -12.10 -13.85
N LEU A 74 -8.97 -13.19 -14.44
CA LEU A 74 -8.46 -14.53 -14.18
C LEU A 74 -7.00 -14.65 -14.64
N ARG A 75 -6.16 -15.27 -13.80
CA ARG A 75 -4.76 -15.57 -14.09
C ARG A 75 -4.50 -17.03 -13.74
N GLU A 76 -3.50 -17.65 -14.36
CA GLU A 76 -3.19 -19.06 -14.10
C GLU A 76 -2.86 -19.31 -12.62
N ALA A 77 -2.09 -18.41 -12.00
CA ALA A 77 -1.81 -18.46 -10.56
C ALA A 77 -3.08 -18.41 -9.68
N HIS A 78 -4.19 -17.86 -10.19
CA HIS A 78 -5.45 -17.84 -9.45
C HIS A 78 -6.11 -19.23 -9.38
N ARG A 79 -5.72 -20.20 -10.22
CA ARG A 79 -6.30 -21.55 -10.23
C ARG A 79 -5.71 -22.47 -9.17
N THR A 80 -4.59 -22.09 -8.55
CA THR A 80 -4.04 -22.82 -7.41
C THR A 80 -4.67 -22.32 -6.11
N VAL A 81 -5.18 -23.26 -5.32
CA VAL A 81 -5.87 -23.02 -4.04
C VAL A 81 -5.37 -24.03 -2.99
N HIS A 82 -5.67 -23.78 -1.72
CA HIS A 82 -5.14 -24.51 -0.57
C HIS A 82 -6.28 -24.97 0.35
N MET A 83 -6.21 -26.21 0.80
CA MET A 83 -7.22 -26.87 1.61
C MET A 83 -6.57 -27.62 2.76
N ALA A 84 -7.20 -27.59 3.93
CA ALA A 84 -6.85 -28.45 5.04
C ALA A 84 -7.74 -29.68 5.06
N VAL A 85 -7.18 -30.84 5.42
CA VAL A 85 -7.93 -32.06 5.71
C VAL A 85 -7.55 -32.56 7.09
N THR A 86 -8.53 -32.59 7.97
CA THR A 86 -8.37 -33.07 9.36
C THR A 86 -8.26 -34.60 9.43
N GLU A 87 -7.83 -35.16 10.56
CA GLU A 87 -7.70 -36.62 10.72
C GLU A 87 -9.02 -37.39 10.57
N ASP A 88 -10.16 -36.76 10.88
CA ASP A 88 -11.50 -37.33 10.70
C ASP A 88 -11.99 -37.22 9.24
N GLY A 89 -11.21 -36.59 8.36
CA GLY A 89 -11.47 -36.45 6.93
C GLY A 89 -12.29 -35.21 6.56
N LYS A 90 -12.59 -34.30 7.49
CA LYS A 90 -13.24 -33.03 7.13
C LYS A 90 -12.29 -32.13 6.35
N GLU A 91 -12.82 -31.54 5.29
CA GLU A 91 -12.12 -30.64 4.37
C GLU A 91 -12.50 -29.17 4.69
N PHE A 92 -11.51 -28.27 4.68
CA PHE A 92 -11.72 -26.84 4.92
C PHE A 92 -10.89 -25.99 3.95
N LYS A 93 -11.48 -24.93 3.39
CA LYS A 93 -10.74 -23.97 2.56
C LYS A 93 -9.77 -23.15 3.41
N LEU A 94 -8.50 -23.10 3.00
CA LEU A 94 -7.48 -22.27 3.65
C LEU A 94 -7.26 -20.93 2.91
N ASP A 95 -7.44 -20.91 1.59
CA ASP A 95 -7.28 -19.71 0.78
C ASP A 95 -8.42 -19.54 -0.26
N ALA A 96 -8.28 -18.55 -1.13
CA ALA A 96 -9.13 -18.34 -2.30
C ALA A 96 -10.60 -17.97 -2.05
N HIS A 97 -11.06 -17.81 -0.80
CA HIS A 97 -12.42 -17.37 -0.45
C HIS A 97 -12.94 -16.20 -1.33
N THR A 98 -12.17 -15.11 -1.43
CA THR A 98 -12.53 -13.94 -2.24
C THR A 98 -12.54 -14.23 -3.74
N ARG A 99 -11.67 -15.12 -4.23
CA ARG A 99 -11.65 -15.55 -5.64
C ARG A 99 -12.88 -16.41 -5.94
N THR A 100 -13.17 -17.39 -5.10
CA THR A 100 -14.35 -18.26 -5.20
C THR A 100 -15.65 -17.45 -5.21
N TYR A 101 -15.78 -16.46 -4.32
CA TYR A 101 -16.90 -15.54 -4.36
C TYR A 101 -17.03 -14.81 -5.70
N GLY A 102 -15.92 -14.27 -6.24
CA GLY A 102 -15.90 -13.62 -7.55
C GLY A 102 -16.32 -14.54 -8.70
N TRP A 103 -15.79 -15.76 -8.73
CA TRP A 103 -16.10 -16.77 -9.76
C TRP A 103 -17.56 -17.21 -9.70
N MET A 104 -18.08 -17.52 -8.51
CA MET A 104 -19.45 -18.02 -8.34
C MET A 104 -20.52 -16.96 -8.62
N ASN A 105 -20.17 -15.68 -8.56
CA ASN A 105 -21.08 -14.56 -8.83
C ASN A 105 -20.86 -13.90 -10.20
N GLY A 106 -20.02 -14.48 -11.07
CA GLY A 106 -19.75 -13.93 -12.40
C GLY A 106 -19.10 -12.53 -12.36
N LEU A 107 -18.32 -12.22 -11.32
CA LEU A 107 -17.69 -10.92 -11.12
C LEU A 107 -16.28 -10.85 -11.73
N THR A 108 -15.84 -11.93 -12.38
CA THR A 108 -14.57 -12.04 -13.11
C THR A 108 -14.80 -12.06 -14.61
N ASP A 109 -13.79 -11.70 -15.39
CA ASP A 109 -13.80 -11.77 -16.86
C ASP A 109 -13.91 -13.20 -17.41
N ALA A 110 -13.39 -14.17 -16.65
CA ALA A 110 -13.51 -15.59 -16.92
C ALA A 110 -13.66 -16.37 -15.62
N VAL A 111 -14.29 -17.55 -15.72
CA VAL A 111 -14.51 -18.50 -14.62
C VAL A 111 -13.72 -19.77 -14.93
N PRO A 112 -12.87 -20.28 -14.02
CA PRO A 112 -12.12 -21.51 -14.29
C PRO A 112 -13.04 -22.73 -14.19
N ASP A 113 -12.92 -23.67 -15.12
CA ASP A 113 -13.63 -24.96 -15.02
C ASP A 113 -13.09 -25.81 -13.86
N TYR A 114 -11.78 -25.74 -13.64
CA TYR A 114 -11.04 -26.52 -12.66
C TYR A 114 -10.03 -25.67 -11.88
N VAL A 115 -9.76 -26.10 -10.66
CA VAL A 115 -8.72 -25.58 -9.78
C VAL A 115 -7.78 -26.69 -9.32
N THR A 116 -6.53 -26.33 -9.07
CA THR A 116 -5.50 -27.20 -8.50
C THR A 116 -5.46 -26.95 -6.99
N VAL A 117 -5.92 -27.91 -6.20
CA VAL A 117 -6.00 -27.85 -4.74
C VAL A 117 -4.77 -28.49 -4.12
N LYS A 118 -3.98 -27.71 -3.40
CA LYS A 118 -2.89 -28.21 -2.54
C LYS A 118 -3.47 -28.58 -1.18
N ILE A 119 -3.20 -29.80 -0.74
CA ILE A 119 -3.80 -30.36 0.47
C ILE A 119 -2.76 -30.39 1.58
N THR A 120 -3.09 -29.76 2.71
CA THR A 120 -2.36 -29.85 3.98
C THR A 120 -3.17 -30.74 4.92
N TYR A 121 -2.57 -31.83 5.39
CA TYR A 121 -3.18 -32.66 6.42
C TYR A 121 -2.89 -32.06 7.79
N VAL A 122 -3.92 -31.85 8.59
CA VAL A 122 -3.86 -31.28 9.93
C VAL A 122 -4.55 -32.20 10.93
N LYS A 123 -4.25 -32.05 12.21
CA LYS A 123 -4.80 -32.92 13.25
C LYS A 123 -6.29 -32.69 13.44
N ASP A 124 -6.67 -31.44 13.65
CA ASP A 124 -8.00 -31.03 14.05
C ASP A 124 -8.34 -29.62 13.51
N GLU A 125 -9.54 -29.16 13.83
CA GLU A 125 -10.07 -27.88 13.39
C GLU A 125 -9.30 -26.67 13.96
N GLN A 126 -8.60 -26.83 15.09
CA GLN A 126 -7.76 -25.77 15.66
C GLN A 126 -6.53 -25.55 14.79
N GLU A 127 -5.89 -26.62 14.32
CA GLU A 127 -4.78 -26.51 13.36
C GLU A 127 -5.23 -25.96 12.00
N VAL A 128 -6.49 -26.18 11.58
CA VAL A 128 -7.06 -25.51 10.39
C VAL A 128 -7.02 -23.98 10.54
N ILE A 129 -7.38 -23.46 11.73
CA ILE A 129 -7.37 -22.03 12.02
C ILE A 129 -5.94 -21.47 11.98
N GLU A 130 -4.99 -22.18 12.58
CA GLU A 130 -3.57 -21.80 12.57
C GLU A 130 -3.01 -21.76 11.15
N GLU A 131 -3.29 -22.80 10.37
CA GLU A 131 -2.88 -22.91 8.98
C GLU A 131 -3.54 -21.82 8.11
N TYR A 132 -4.83 -21.50 8.35
CA TYR A 132 -5.53 -20.41 7.66
C TYR A 132 -4.80 -19.06 7.82
N TYR A 133 -4.33 -18.76 9.04
CA TYR A 133 -3.58 -17.52 9.30
C TYR A 133 -2.24 -17.47 8.57
N THR A 134 -1.68 -18.59 8.11
CA THR A 134 -0.48 -18.57 7.26
C THR A 134 -0.77 -17.94 5.89
N TYR A 135 -1.95 -18.19 5.31
CA TYR A 135 -2.37 -17.64 4.02
C TYR A 135 -3.02 -16.27 4.13
N ASP A 136 -3.64 -15.97 5.27
CA ASP A 136 -4.41 -14.75 5.48
C ASP A 136 -3.87 -13.89 6.62
N SER A 137 -2.56 -13.89 6.85
CA SER A 137 -1.93 -12.93 7.76
C SER A 137 -1.75 -11.58 7.08
N GLY A 138 -2.18 -10.51 7.77
CA GLY A 138 -1.92 -9.13 7.31
C GLY A 138 -0.43 -8.83 7.08
N GLY A 139 0.46 -9.60 7.73
CA GLY A 139 1.91 -9.54 7.57
C GLY A 139 2.43 -9.93 6.18
N GLN A 140 1.65 -10.63 5.36
CA GLN A 140 2.03 -10.91 3.96
C GLN A 140 1.79 -9.72 3.01
N THR A 141 1.07 -8.69 3.45
CA THR A 141 0.88 -7.49 2.62
C THR A 141 2.16 -6.67 2.66
N LYS A 142 2.90 -6.64 1.53
CA LYS A 142 4.08 -5.78 1.34
C LYS A 142 3.77 -4.37 1.82
N ASP A 143 4.46 -3.95 2.87
CA ASP A 143 4.25 -2.64 3.43
C ASP A 143 5.01 -1.57 2.62
N ALA A 144 4.93 -0.31 3.04
CA ALA A 144 5.60 0.77 2.32
C ALA A 144 7.13 0.65 2.35
N ALA A 145 7.71 0.07 3.40
CA ALA A 145 9.15 -0.16 3.50
C ALA A 145 9.58 -1.31 2.57
N ASP A 146 8.80 -2.40 2.50
CA ASP A 146 9.06 -3.50 1.55
C ASP A 146 9.03 -3.02 0.10
N GLN A 147 8.07 -2.15 -0.23
CA GLN A 147 7.96 -1.55 -1.56
C GLN A 147 9.14 -0.65 -1.87
N LEU A 148 9.59 0.17 -0.91
CA LEU A 148 10.75 1.04 -1.05
C LEU A 148 12.04 0.22 -1.24
N TYR A 149 12.26 -0.80 -0.41
CA TYR A 149 13.38 -1.72 -0.54
C TYR A 149 13.38 -2.42 -1.91
N SER A 150 12.22 -2.93 -2.34
CA SER A 150 12.07 -3.55 -3.67
C SER A 150 12.42 -2.57 -4.80
N ALA A 151 11.99 -1.31 -4.69
CA ALA A 151 12.26 -0.27 -5.66
C ALA A 151 13.75 0.10 -5.71
N PHE A 152 14.42 0.26 -4.57
CA PHE A 152 15.86 0.49 -4.52
C PHE A 152 16.66 -0.65 -5.14
N LYS A 153 16.27 -1.90 -4.88
CA LYS A 153 16.88 -3.05 -5.54
C LYS A 153 16.66 -3.04 -7.06
N GLN A 154 15.46 -2.68 -7.52
CA GLN A 154 15.13 -2.60 -8.94
C GLN A 154 15.98 -1.57 -9.70
N PHE A 155 16.29 -0.42 -9.09
CA PHE A 155 17.07 0.66 -9.70
C PHE A 155 18.54 0.68 -9.29
N ASN A 156 19.03 -0.38 -8.65
CA ASN A 156 20.42 -0.50 -8.17
C ASN A 156 20.87 0.72 -7.32
N ILE A 157 20.01 1.15 -6.40
CA ILE A 157 20.29 2.22 -5.46
C ILE A 157 20.68 1.59 -4.13
N SER A 158 21.93 1.79 -3.72
CA SER A 158 22.39 1.54 -2.36
C SER A 158 22.15 2.78 -1.50
N TYR A 159 21.92 2.56 -0.21
CA TYR A 159 21.84 3.61 0.79
C TYR A 159 22.59 3.18 2.05
N GLU A 160 23.18 4.13 2.74
CA GLU A 160 23.99 3.94 3.96
C GLU A 160 23.17 4.21 5.22
N SER A 161 22.23 5.15 5.16
CA SER A 161 21.44 5.52 6.34
C SER A 161 20.34 4.49 6.66
N SER A 162 20.12 4.24 7.95
CA SER A 162 19.00 3.40 8.42
C SER A 162 17.61 4.05 8.21
N PHE A 163 17.58 5.29 7.72
CA PHE A 163 16.37 6.06 7.47
C PHE A 163 15.41 5.35 6.53
N PHE A 164 15.93 4.85 5.40
CA PHE A 164 15.12 4.25 4.35
C PHE A 164 14.57 2.88 4.75
N ALA A 165 15.26 2.14 5.61
CA ALA A 165 14.86 0.79 6.02
C ALA A 165 13.55 0.76 6.84
N GLY A 166 13.11 1.88 7.43
CA GLY A 166 11.94 1.85 8.33
C GLY A 166 11.04 3.08 8.33
N CYS A 167 11.19 4.00 7.37
CA CYS A 167 10.41 5.24 7.37
C CYS A 167 9.24 5.19 6.38
N LYS A 168 8.02 4.88 6.86
CA LYS A 168 6.80 5.02 6.04
C LYS A 168 6.56 6.47 5.57
N GLY A 169 7.13 7.44 6.30
CA GLY A 169 7.04 8.86 5.99
C GLY A 169 7.70 9.26 4.67
N ILE A 170 8.78 8.59 4.25
CA ILE A 170 9.47 8.94 3.00
C ILE A 170 8.62 8.67 1.77
N VAL A 171 7.87 7.56 1.74
CA VAL A 171 7.00 7.23 0.61
C VAL A 171 5.92 8.30 0.44
N ALA A 172 5.33 8.76 1.55
CA ALA A 172 4.37 9.86 1.52
C ALA A 172 5.01 11.17 1.05
N ALA A 173 6.22 11.48 1.52
CA ALA A 173 6.98 12.67 1.13
C ALA A 173 7.34 12.67 -0.36
N MET A 174 7.81 11.54 -0.92
CA MET A 174 8.09 11.41 -2.35
C MET A 174 6.83 11.63 -3.18
N LYS A 175 5.70 11.01 -2.80
CA LYS A 175 4.43 11.19 -3.51
C LYS A 175 3.94 12.63 -3.45
N GLU A 176 4.13 13.29 -2.32
CA GLU A 176 3.81 14.72 -2.15
C GLU A 176 4.68 15.60 -3.03
N ALA A 177 6.01 15.42 -3.00
CA ALA A 177 6.93 16.15 -3.86
C ALA A 177 6.64 15.91 -5.36
N LEU A 178 6.44 14.65 -5.76
CA LEU A 178 6.17 14.28 -7.14
C LEU A 178 4.86 14.91 -7.66
N ARG A 179 3.84 15.02 -6.81
CA ARG A 179 2.58 15.68 -7.16
C ARG A 179 2.79 17.17 -7.45
N GLU A 180 3.64 17.85 -6.69
CA GLU A 180 3.96 19.26 -6.94
C GLU A 180 4.72 19.43 -8.25
N ILE A 181 5.67 18.54 -8.54
CA ILE A 181 6.42 18.54 -9.81
C ILE A 181 5.47 18.26 -11.00
N HIS A 182 4.59 17.26 -10.89
CA HIS A 182 3.64 16.86 -11.94
C HIS A 182 2.69 17.99 -12.39
N ARG A 183 2.48 19.01 -11.55
CA ARG A 183 1.67 20.18 -11.91
C ARG A 183 2.29 20.99 -13.04
N LEU A 184 3.61 20.98 -13.16
CA LEU A 184 4.37 21.83 -14.06
C LEU A 184 5.13 21.03 -15.12
N TYR A 185 5.60 19.84 -14.75
CA TYR A 185 6.42 18.99 -15.60
C TYR A 185 5.65 17.73 -15.98
N GLU A 186 5.89 17.24 -17.20
CA GLU A 186 5.51 15.88 -17.57
C GLU A 186 6.43 14.88 -16.89
N ILE A 187 5.82 13.90 -16.22
CA ILE A 187 6.57 12.83 -15.56
C ILE A 187 6.46 11.59 -16.45
N PRO A 188 7.58 11.10 -17.02
CA PRO A 188 7.59 9.89 -17.81
C PRO A 188 6.98 8.73 -17.01
N ASN A 189 6.11 7.94 -17.65
CA ASN A 189 5.49 6.75 -17.08
C ASN A 189 4.61 7.00 -15.83
N ALA A 190 4.29 8.25 -15.49
CA ALA A 190 3.35 8.53 -14.41
C ALA A 190 1.92 8.12 -14.81
N PRO A 191 1.14 7.53 -13.89
CA PRO A 191 -0.26 7.25 -14.16
C PRO A 191 -1.06 8.55 -14.35
N PRO A 192 -2.18 8.52 -15.11
CA PRO A 192 -3.04 9.70 -15.28
C PRO A 192 -3.49 10.34 -13.97
N ASN A 193 -3.67 9.52 -12.93
CA ASN A 193 -3.91 9.99 -11.56
C ASN A 193 -2.65 9.82 -10.71
N ILE A 194 -1.91 10.91 -10.52
CA ILE A 194 -0.66 10.94 -9.74
C ILE A 194 -0.83 10.49 -8.28
N GLN A 195 -2.05 10.52 -7.73
CA GLN A 195 -2.32 10.00 -6.38
C GLN A 195 -2.05 8.49 -6.26
N HIS A 196 -2.11 7.77 -7.39
CA HIS A 196 -1.87 6.33 -7.46
C HIS A 196 -0.47 5.96 -7.97
N VAL A 197 0.44 6.93 -8.03
CA VAL A 197 1.83 6.66 -8.43
C VAL A 197 2.47 5.59 -7.56
N SER A 198 3.20 4.68 -8.20
CA SER A 198 3.88 3.57 -7.53
C SER A 198 5.10 4.08 -6.76
N VAL A 199 5.55 3.32 -5.75
CA VAL A 199 6.79 3.64 -5.03
C VAL A 199 7.99 3.53 -5.97
N ALA A 200 7.99 2.54 -6.87
CA ALA A 200 9.05 2.36 -7.87
C ALA A 200 9.19 3.60 -8.76
N THR A 201 8.10 4.13 -9.30
CA THR A 201 8.12 5.36 -10.12
C THR A 201 8.66 6.57 -9.33
N CYS A 202 8.33 6.68 -8.03
CA CYS A 202 8.87 7.75 -7.19
C CYS A 202 10.38 7.63 -7.02
N VAL A 203 10.87 6.42 -6.74
CA VAL A 203 12.30 6.12 -6.58
C VAL A 203 13.05 6.37 -7.88
N GLU A 204 12.53 5.90 -9.01
CA GLU A 204 13.08 6.11 -10.34
C GLU A 204 13.24 7.59 -10.67
N TYR A 205 12.25 8.40 -10.28
CA TYR A 205 12.25 9.83 -10.55
C TYR A 205 13.24 10.59 -9.66
N PHE A 206 13.31 10.23 -8.37
CA PHE A 206 14.11 10.96 -7.37
C PHE A 206 15.49 10.33 -7.08
N GLN A 207 16.08 9.54 -7.98
CA GLN A 207 17.32 8.81 -7.68
C GLN A 207 18.44 9.72 -7.16
N GLU A 208 18.67 10.83 -7.85
CA GLU A 208 19.70 11.82 -7.48
C GLU A 208 19.39 12.44 -6.11
N GLN A 209 18.16 12.91 -5.91
CA GLN A 209 17.73 13.53 -4.66
C GLN A 209 17.75 12.54 -3.50
N LEU A 210 17.46 11.27 -3.72
CA LEU A 210 17.50 10.23 -2.68
C LEU A 210 18.94 9.90 -2.28
N ARG A 211 19.89 9.88 -3.22
CA ARG A 211 21.33 9.73 -2.92
C ARG A 211 21.88 10.93 -2.15
N ALA A 212 21.51 12.16 -2.54
CA ALA A 212 21.90 13.36 -1.82
C ALA A 212 21.23 13.47 -0.43
N LEU A 213 20.01 12.96 -0.29
CA LEU A 213 19.36 12.87 1.01
C LEU A 213 20.07 11.83 1.89
N ASP A 214 20.51 10.71 1.35
CA ASP A 214 21.21 9.68 2.10
C ASP A 214 22.58 10.14 2.61
N SER A 215 23.30 10.95 1.83
CA SER A 215 24.63 11.45 2.19
C SER A 215 24.65 12.35 3.44
N ILE A 216 23.52 12.93 3.82
CA ILE A 216 23.38 13.70 5.08
C ILE A 216 22.94 12.84 6.27
N MET A 217 22.91 11.51 6.12
CA MET A 217 22.57 10.53 7.18
C MET A 217 21.27 10.88 7.95
N PRO A 218 20.13 11.00 7.25
CA PRO A 218 18.90 11.51 7.82
C PRO A 218 18.37 10.60 8.94
N THR A 219 17.68 11.19 9.91
CA THR A 219 16.97 10.43 10.96
C THR A 219 15.48 10.64 10.88
N LYS A 220 14.69 9.66 11.35
CA LYS A 220 13.22 9.78 11.40
C LYS A 220 12.75 10.96 12.25
N ALA A 221 13.51 11.35 13.26
CA ALA A 221 13.18 12.48 14.13
C ALA A 221 13.28 13.83 13.41
N ARG A 222 14.28 13.99 12.55
CA ARG A 222 14.54 15.25 11.82
C ARG A 222 13.86 15.29 10.46
N PHE A 223 13.76 14.15 9.79
CA PHE A 223 13.19 13.98 8.45
C PHE A 223 11.86 13.22 8.51
N SER A 224 10.89 13.81 9.20
CA SER A 224 9.49 13.41 9.01
C SER A 224 8.93 14.03 7.73
N GLY A 225 7.75 13.59 7.27
CA GLY A 225 7.21 13.87 5.92
C GLY A 225 7.53 15.26 5.32
N PRO A 226 7.19 16.39 5.99
CA PRO A 226 7.40 17.72 5.40
C PRO A 226 8.87 18.11 5.17
N PRO A 227 9.82 17.99 6.13
CA PRO A 227 11.24 18.18 5.84
C PRO A 227 11.77 17.31 4.70
N THR A 228 11.35 16.04 4.63
CA THR A 228 11.76 15.14 3.54
C THR A 228 11.24 15.61 2.19
N ALA A 229 9.96 15.98 2.09
CA ALA A 229 9.38 16.50 0.86
C ALA A 229 10.02 17.83 0.45
N ALA A 230 10.35 18.68 1.43
CA ALA A 230 11.04 19.95 1.21
C ALA A 230 12.44 19.74 0.63
N PHE A 231 13.20 18.77 1.17
CA PHE A 231 14.50 18.38 0.61
C PHE A 231 14.36 17.97 -0.85
N LEU A 232 13.46 17.02 -1.15
CA LEU A 232 13.27 16.50 -2.51
C LEU A 232 12.90 17.63 -3.50
N LEU A 233 12.00 18.53 -3.13
CA LEU A 233 11.58 19.65 -3.97
C LEU A 233 12.65 20.72 -4.15
N ALA A 234 13.33 21.10 -3.08
CA ALA A 234 14.39 22.11 -3.16
C ALA A 234 15.59 21.59 -3.95
N HIS A 235 16.02 20.37 -3.69
CA HIS A 235 17.11 19.76 -4.43
C HIS A 235 16.74 19.61 -5.90
N PHE A 236 15.55 19.09 -6.22
CA PHE A 236 15.07 19.02 -7.60
C PHE A 236 15.10 20.39 -8.28
N LYS A 237 14.50 21.41 -7.66
CA LYS A 237 14.48 22.78 -8.20
C LYS A 237 15.88 23.28 -8.52
N TYR A 238 16.81 23.20 -7.56
CA TYR A 238 18.14 23.77 -7.75
C TYR A 238 18.98 22.98 -8.76
N THR A 239 18.80 21.64 -8.83
CA THR A 239 19.37 20.82 -9.91
C THR A 239 18.85 21.29 -11.28
N GLU A 240 17.53 21.38 -11.48
CA GLU A 240 16.93 21.73 -12.77
C GLU A 240 17.22 23.17 -13.21
N LEU A 241 17.43 24.09 -12.25
CA LEU A 241 17.84 25.47 -12.54
C LEU A 241 19.35 25.61 -12.80
N GLY A 242 20.14 24.53 -12.73
CA GLY A 242 21.59 24.60 -12.84
C GLY A 242 22.24 25.48 -11.77
N LYS A 243 21.59 25.60 -10.59
CA LYS A 243 22.08 26.40 -9.46
C LYS A 243 22.88 25.53 -8.49
N ASN A 244 23.58 26.19 -7.57
CA ASN A 244 24.36 25.48 -6.55
C ASN A 244 23.45 24.66 -5.64
N VAL A 245 23.48 23.34 -5.79
CA VAL A 245 22.71 22.38 -5.00
C VAL A 245 23.33 22.11 -3.63
N ASP A 246 24.64 22.37 -3.47
CA ASP A 246 25.37 22.12 -2.21
C ASP A 246 24.80 22.96 -1.07
N ASP A 247 24.27 24.15 -1.37
CA ASP A 247 23.64 25.01 -0.37
C ASP A 247 22.31 24.44 0.14
N VAL A 248 21.57 23.69 -0.69
CA VAL A 248 20.38 22.95 -0.27
C VAL A 248 20.80 21.80 0.64
N VAL A 249 21.81 21.03 0.23
CA VAL A 249 22.33 19.89 1.00
C VAL A 249 22.85 20.37 2.36
N GLU A 250 23.64 21.45 2.39
CA GLU A 250 24.17 22.05 3.60
C GLU A 250 23.07 22.54 4.54
N PHE A 251 22.04 23.21 4.03
CA PHE A 251 20.89 23.63 4.84
C PHE A 251 20.28 22.45 5.61
N PHE A 252 20.03 21.33 4.91
CA PHE A 252 19.41 20.15 5.51
C PHE A 252 20.39 19.34 6.36
N ARG A 253 21.69 19.36 6.06
CA ARG A 253 22.74 18.82 6.94
C ARG A 253 22.74 19.56 8.28
N ARG A 254 22.71 20.90 8.26
CA ARG A 254 22.60 21.71 9.49
C ARG A 254 21.32 21.38 10.27
N HIS A 255 20.19 21.19 9.59
CA HIS A 255 18.93 20.77 10.22
C HIS A 255 19.03 19.39 10.87
N GLN A 256 19.65 18.42 10.20
CA GLN A 256 19.90 17.08 10.73
C GLN A 256 20.69 17.12 12.05
N HIS A 257 21.72 17.97 12.11
CA HIS A 257 22.60 18.11 13.28
C HIS A 257 22.15 19.16 14.30
N ASP A 258 20.95 19.74 14.13
CA ASP A 258 20.41 20.79 15.00
C ASP A 258 21.30 22.04 15.12
N GLU A 259 22.02 22.38 14.05
CA GLU A 259 22.96 23.50 14.00
C GLU A 259 22.25 24.85 13.78
N GLY A 260 20.97 24.96 14.13
CA GLY A 260 20.20 26.20 14.02
C GLY A 260 20.51 27.18 15.17
N VAL A 261 20.71 28.45 14.83
CA VAL A 261 21.08 29.50 15.80
C VAL A 261 19.85 30.28 16.27
N LYS A 262 19.76 30.53 17.58
CA LYS A 262 18.77 31.42 18.20
C LYS A 262 19.44 32.45 19.10
N ASN A 263 19.19 33.73 18.82
CA ASN A 263 19.70 34.87 19.57
C ASN A 263 18.53 35.68 20.14
N GLY A 264 18.12 35.36 21.37
CA GLY A 264 16.98 36.03 22.03
C GLY A 264 15.67 35.82 21.27
N LYS A 265 15.10 36.90 20.71
CA LYS A 265 13.85 36.87 19.92
C LYS A 265 14.07 36.47 18.47
N THR A 266 15.31 36.48 18.00
CA THR A 266 15.63 36.18 16.62
C THR A 266 16.31 34.82 16.46
N HIS A 267 16.20 34.23 15.29
CA HIS A 267 16.77 32.92 14.97
C HIS A 267 17.03 32.80 13.46
N ASP A 268 17.81 31.79 13.06
CA ASP A 268 18.12 31.48 11.66
C ASP A 268 17.12 30.49 11.03
N ALA A 269 17.38 30.12 9.77
CA ALA A 269 16.44 29.34 8.93
C ALA A 269 16.37 27.90 9.39
N VAL A 270 17.51 27.38 9.79
CA VAL A 270 17.65 26.02 10.28
C VAL A 270 16.86 25.88 11.58
N TYR A 271 17.01 26.82 12.51
CA TYR A 271 16.25 26.80 13.77
C TYR A 271 14.73 26.94 13.55
N GLU A 272 14.30 27.77 12.60
CA GLU A 272 12.89 27.95 12.29
C GLU A 272 12.24 26.64 11.81
N VAL A 273 12.97 25.76 11.10
CA VAL A 273 12.47 24.42 10.75
C VAL A 273 12.20 23.59 12.01
N THR A 274 13.13 23.54 12.96
CA THR A 274 12.94 22.85 14.25
C THR A 274 11.69 23.37 14.97
N LYS A 275 11.47 24.70 15.00
CA LYS A 275 10.27 25.31 15.59
C LYS A 275 8.99 24.99 14.82
N ILE A 276 9.01 25.00 13.48
CA ILE A 276 7.86 24.60 12.64
C ILE A 276 7.44 23.17 12.95
N MET A 277 8.41 22.28 13.13
CA MET A 277 8.19 20.86 13.41
C MET A 277 7.78 20.59 14.86
N ALA A 278 8.25 21.39 15.82
CA ALA A 278 7.86 21.29 17.23
C ALA A 278 6.40 21.70 17.51
N LYS A 279 5.78 22.51 16.65
CA LYS A 279 4.39 22.94 16.82
C LYS A 279 3.43 21.75 16.76
N LYS A 280 2.88 21.35 17.91
CA LYS A 280 1.80 20.37 18.01
C LYS A 280 0.54 20.93 17.33
N GLY A 281 0.01 20.22 16.35
CA GLY A 281 -1.22 20.54 15.64
C GLY A 281 -1.64 19.36 14.75
N GLY A 282 -2.89 19.36 14.33
CA GLY A 282 -3.54 18.23 13.64
C GLY A 282 -2.74 17.64 12.48
N GLY A 283 -2.68 16.31 12.40
CA GLY A 283 -1.97 15.58 11.32
C GLY A 283 -2.62 15.69 9.93
N GLY A 284 -3.48 16.67 9.69
CA GLY A 284 -4.24 16.85 8.46
C GLY A 284 -3.36 17.24 7.26
N ALA A 285 -3.86 16.95 6.04
CA ALA A 285 -3.14 17.23 4.80
C ALA A 285 -2.77 18.71 4.64
N ASN A 286 -3.69 19.63 4.97
CA ASN A 286 -3.45 21.08 4.87
C ASN A 286 -2.30 21.54 5.78
N GLN A 287 -2.18 20.97 6.97
CA GLN A 287 -1.10 21.33 7.89
C GLN A 287 0.26 20.81 7.41
N ARG A 288 0.30 19.61 6.79
CA ARG A 288 1.53 19.11 6.15
C ARG A 288 1.97 20.02 5.02
N TYR A 289 1.03 20.42 4.16
CA TYR A 289 1.28 21.35 3.06
C TYR A 289 1.76 22.71 3.56
N GLU A 290 1.15 23.26 4.61
CA GLU A 290 1.58 24.52 5.21
C GLU A 290 3.01 24.44 5.79
N ARG A 291 3.34 23.33 6.48
CA ARG A 291 4.68 23.10 7.01
C ARG A 291 5.70 23.00 5.88
N LEU A 292 5.38 22.24 4.82
CA LEU A 292 6.21 22.13 3.63
C LEU A 292 6.51 23.52 3.04
N ALA A 293 5.49 24.34 2.81
CA ALA A 293 5.65 25.70 2.27
C ALA A 293 6.52 26.61 3.15
N LYS A 294 6.42 26.50 4.49
CA LYS A 294 7.28 27.26 5.40
C LYS A 294 8.72 26.77 5.38
N ILE A 295 8.94 25.46 5.33
CA ILE A 295 10.29 24.87 5.28
C ILE A 295 10.99 25.27 3.99
N LEU A 296 10.29 25.21 2.85
CA LEU A 296 10.84 25.70 1.58
C LEU A 296 11.16 27.20 1.64
N GLY A 297 10.36 28.01 2.33
CA GLY A 297 10.68 29.41 2.57
C GLY A 297 11.94 29.62 3.43
N CYS A 298 12.21 28.70 4.36
CA CYS A 298 13.47 28.68 5.11
C CYS A 298 14.66 28.34 4.19
N VAL A 299 14.49 27.38 3.28
CA VAL A 299 15.51 27.00 2.29
C VAL A 299 15.86 28.18 1.37
N GLU A 300 14.86 28.80 0.73
CA GLU A 300 15.11 29.93 -0.19
C GLU A 300 15.80 31.09 0.53
N ARG A 301 15.41 31.35 1.78
CA ARG A 301 16.05 32.37 2.59
C ARG A 301 17.49 32.02 2.91
N PHE A 302 17.79 30.78 3.27
CA PHE A 302 19.14 30.34 3.60
C PHE A 302 20.10 30.50 2.42
N ILE A 303 19.63 30.16 1.22
CA ILE A 303 20.42 30.19 -0.02
C ILE A 303 20.57 31.62 -0.57
N SER A 304 19.64 32.52 -0.25
CA SER A 304 19.72 33.93 -0.65
C SER A 304 20.99 34.62 -0.11
N PRO A 305 21.57 35.60 -0.84
CA PRO A 305 22.71 36.38 -0.35
C PRO A 305 22.44 37.00 1.02
N GLY A 306 23.36 36.80 1.98
CA GLY A 306 23.19 37.26 3.37
C GLY A 306 22.19 36.45 4.22
N GLY A 307 21.57 35.42 3.64
CA GLY A 307 20.57 34.57 4.27
C GLY A 307 21.07 33.70 5.41
N ARG A 308 22.35 33.28 5.34
CA ARG A 308 22.98 32.37 6.32
C ARG A 308 23.17 32.96 7.71
N THR A 309 23.32 34.29 7.81
CA THR A 309 23.62 35.02 9.05
C THR A 309 22.49 35.94 9.51
N GLY A 310 21.42 36.06 8.71
CA GLY A 310 20.27 36.87 9.09
C GLY A 310 19.65 36.38 10.40
N SER A 311 19.07 37.28 11.18
CA SER A 311 18.27 36.90 12.35
C SER A 311 16.83 37.40 12.17
N TRP A 312 15.83 36.56 12.47
CA TRP A 312 14.42 36.90 12.20
C TRP A 312 13.43 36.31 13.19
N THR A 313 12.17 36.74 13.04
CA THR A 313 11.07 36.41 13.94
C THR A 313 10.15 35.30 13.42
N ASN A 314 9.95 35.15 12.10
CA ASN A 314 9.09 34.11 11.49
C ASN A 314 9.49 33.73 10.05
N ALA A 315 9.25 32.47 9.66
CA ALA A 315 9.35 32.02 8.26
C ALA A 315 8.24 32.60 7.36
N ALA A 316 8.64 33.12 6.19
CA ALA A 316 7.72 33.35 5.09
C ALA A 316 7.31 32.00 4.48
N LYS A 317 6.04 31.88 4.05
CA LYS A 317 5.58 30.75 3.25
C LYS A 317 5.96 31.01 1.80
N VAL A 318 6.50 30.01 1.10
CA VAL A 318 6.55 30.07 -0.37
C VAL A 318 5.15 29.86 -0.94
N ASP A 319 4.90 30.47 -2.09
CA ASP A 319 3.78 30.09 -2.93
C ASP A 319 4.11 28.78 -3.65
N MET A 320 3.52 27.70 -3.16
CA MET A 320 3.74 26.35 -3.69
C MET A 320 3.35 26.21 -5.16
N GLU A 321 2.35 26.96 -5.66
CA GLU A 321 1.94 26.89 -7.07
C GLU A 321 2.98 27.46 -8.03
N ASN A 322 3.87 28.27 -7.49
CA ASN A 322 4.87 29.03 -8.21
C ASN A 322 6.30 28.68 -7.77
N TYR A 323 6.47 27.81 -6.76
CA TYR A 323 7.76 27.53 -6.13
C TYR A 323 8.80 26.95 -7.10
N LEU A 324 8.37 26.03 -7.97
CA LEU A 324 9.23 25.35 -8.94
C LEU A 324 9.42 26.14 -10.24
N LEU A 325 8.71 27.26 -10.42
CA LEU A 325 8.91 28.11 -11.60
C LEU A 325 10.13 28.99 -11.38
N ASP A 326 10.98 29.12 -12.39
CA ASP A 326 12.01 30.15 -12.39
C ASP A 326 11.42 31.55 -12.61
N GLU A 327 12.23 32.59 -12.40
CA GLU A 327 11.79 33.99 -12.56
C GLU A 327 11.28 34.29 -13.98
N HIS A 328 11.86 33.67 -15.00
CA HIS A 328 11.46 33.84 -16.39
C HIS A 328 10.14 33.12 -16.69
N ALA A 329 9.94 31.90 -16.20
CA ALA A 329 8.71 31.13 -16.28
C ALA A 329 7.57 31.81 -15.51
N LEU A 330 7.87 32.48 -14.39
CA LEU A 330 6.91 33.32 -13.66
C LEU A 330 6.49 34.55 -14.46
N LEU A 331 7.42 35.21 -15.15
CA LEU A 331 7.12 36.31 -16.05
C LEU A 331 6.26 35.84 -17.23
N VAL A 332 6.62 34.73 -17.87
CA VAL A 332 5.83 34.13 -18.96
C VAL A 332 4.43 33.76 -18.47
N LYS A 333 4.29 33.10 -17.32
CA LYS A 333 3.00 32.72 -16.74
C LYS A 333 2.10 33.93 -16.45
N LYS A 334 2.67 35.04 -15.97
CA LYS A 334 1.92 36.31 -15.77
C LYS A 334 1.42 36.93 -17.08
N THR A 335 2.11 36.68 -18.19
CA THR A 335 1.74 37.20 -19.51
C THR A 335 0.80 36.30 -20.30
N GLN A 336 0.69 35.00 -19.95
CA GLN A 336 -0.22 34.06 -20.60
C GLN A 336 -1.66 34.22 -20.10
N ARG A 337 -2.63 34.18 -21.03
CA ARG A 337 -4.06 34.22 -20.68
C ARG A 337 -4.46 32.94 -19.92
N PRO A 338 -5.38 33.01 -18.94
CA PRO A 338 -5.87 31.83 -18.24
C PRO A 338 -6.42 30.80 -19.25
N GLY A 339 -5.81 29.59 -19.29
CA GLY A 339 -6.26 28.47 -20.14
C GLY A 339 -5.23 27.88 -21.12
N GLN A 340 -4.03 28.43 -21.24
CA GLN A 340 -2.98 27.96 -22.18
C GLN A 340 -1.68 27.49 -21.52
N ALA A 341 -1.72 26.90 -20.32
CA ALA A 341 -0.51 26.38 -19.69
C ALA A 341 0.01 25.14 -20.44
N LYS A 342 1.10 25.30 -21.22
CA LYS A 342 1.88 24.17 -21.74
C LYS A 342 2.71 23.58 -20.59
N LYS A 343 2.72 22.26 -20.46
CA LYS A 343 3.65 21.59 -19.55
C LYS A 343 5.08 21.70 -20.08
N PHE A 344 6.03 21.76 -19.17
CA PHE A 344 7.45 21.73 -19.52
C PHE A 344 7.90 20.27 -19.68
N THR A 345 8.62 19.98 -20.76
CA THR A 345 9.38 18.73 -20.94
C THR A 345 10.77 18.89 -20.35
N ARG A 346 11.22 17.87 -19.63
CA ARG A 346 12.58 17.81 -19.07
C ARG A 346 13.64 17.69 -20.15
#